data_AF-T1C4D3-F1
#
_entry.id   AF-T1C4D3-F1
#
_cell.length_a   1.000
_cell.length_b   1.000
_cell.length_c   1.000
_cell.angle_alpha   90.00
_cell.angle_beta   90.00
_cell.angle_gamma   90.00
#
_symmetry.space_group_name_H-M   'P 1'
#
loop_
_entity.id
_entity.type
_entity.pdbx_description
1 polymer ?
#
loop_
_entity_poly.entity_id
_entity_poly.type
_entity_poly.pdbx_seq_one_letter_code
_entity_poly.pdbx_strand_id
1 'polypeptide(L)'
;MPWHVARHRKLTRAVHAGGGRICMQILHAGRYGYHPLSVAPSRIKSPITPFTPRALTGFGVERTISAFARCAALAREAGYDGVEIMGSEGYLINQFLATRSNQRQDRWGGSAERRMRFAVEIVRRTRARVGKDFIIIYRLSMLDLVEDGQNWDEIVRLAKAVEMAGATLINTGIGWHEARVPTIVTSVPRAAFTWVTRRLKGEVAIPLITTNRINMPEVAEHVLAAGDADMVSMARPLLADPQWVAKARNGRGSAINTCIACNQACLDHVFENKRASCLVNPRACHETELLINASAQRKRYAVVGAGPAGLACATTLAERGHTVTLVERDARIGGQFNLAKRIPGKEEFAETLRYFEQRIADTDVDLRLG
;
A
#
# COMPACT_ATOMS: atom_id res chain seq x y z
N MET A 1 22.84 -21.52 0.56
CA MET A 1 21.97 -20.35 0.30
C MET A 1 20.63 -20.58 1.01
N PRO A 2 20.11 -19.64 1.83
CA PRO A 2 18.83 -19.82 2.50
C PRO A 2 17.70 -20.09 1.50
N TRP A 3 16.77 -21.02 1.81
CA TRP A 3 15.73 -21.47 0.88
C TRP A 3 14.82 -20.35 0.37
N HIS A 4 14.66 -19.28 1.15
CA HIS A 4 13.89 -18.09 0.76
C HIS A 4 14.47 -17.40 -0.48
N VAL A 5 15.80 -17.27 -0.61
CA VAL A 5 16.44 -16.52 -1.71
C VAL A 5 16.02 -17.07 -3.07
N ALA A 6 16.06 -18.39 -3.24
CA ALA A 6 15.69 -19.04 -4.49
C ALA A 6 14.19 -18.83 -4.85
N ARG A 7 13.31 -18.77 -3.85
CA ARG A 7 11.88 -18.47 -4.09
C ARG A 7 11.66 -17.02 -4.49
N HIS A 8 12.33 -16.08 -3.82
CA HIS A 8 12.23 -14.66 -4.13
C HIS A 8 12.79 -14.31 -5.52
N ARG A 9 13.81 -15.05 -6.01
CA ARG A 9 14.31 -14.89 -7.39
C ARG A 9 13.24 -15.08 -8.46
N LYS A 10 12.20 -15.88 -8.20
CA LYS A 10 11.09 -16.04 -9.15
C LYS A 10 10.33 -14.72 -9.32
N LEU A 11 10.12 -13.98 -8.23
CA LEU A 11 9.42 -12.69 -8.25
C LEU A 11 10.26 -11.62 -8.94
N THR A 12 11.53 -11.49 -8.54
CA THR A 12 12.42 -10.44 -9.09
C THR A 12 12.62 -10.63 -10.59
N ARG A 13 12.85 -11.87 -11.06
CA ARG A 13 12.94 -12.19 -12.49
C ARG A 13 11.66 -11.85 -13.25
N ALA A 14 10.48 -12.16 -12.70
CA ALA A 14 9.21 -11.85 -13.35
C ALA A 14 9.02 -10.33 -13.52
N VAL A 15 9.35 -9.54 -12.49
CA VAL A 15 9.26 -8.08 -12.57
C VAL A 15 10.29 -7.50 -13.55
N HIS A 16 11.53 -7.98 -13.50
CA HIS A 16 12.59 -7.54 -14.42
C HIS A 16 12.31 -7.91 -15.87
N ALA A 17 11.72 -9.07 -16.14
CA ALA A 17 11.28 -9.46 -17.48
C ALA A 17 10.19 -8.53 -18.03
N GLY A 18 9.37 -7.94 -17.15
CA GLY A 18 8.41 -6.89 -17.50
C GLY A 18 9.01 -5.48 -17.58
N GLY A 19 10.34 -5.33 -17.45
CA GLY A 19 11.02 -4.03 -17.46
C GLY A 19 10.86 -3.19 -16.19
N GLY A 20 10.28 -3.77 -15.12
CA GLY A 20 10.04 -3.09 -13.86
C GLY A 20 11.23 -3.14 -12.90
N ARG A 21 11.09 -2.44 -11.77
CA ARG A 21 11.98 -2.50 -10.59
C ARG A 21 11.17 -2.95 -9.38
N ILE A 22 11.79 -3.67 -8.45
CA ILE A 22 11.12 -4.12 -7.22
C ILE A 22 12.03 -3.98 -6.00
N CYS A 23 11.48 -3.38 -4.94
CA CYS A 23 12.09 -3.34 -3.62
C CYS A 23 11.35 -4.27 -2.66
N MET A 24 12.08 -4.98 -1.80
CA MET A 24 11.47 -5.83 -0.76
C MET A 24 11.26 -5.01 0.52
N GLN A 25 10.03 -4.92 1.01
CA GLN A 25 9.79 -4.32 2.32
C GLN A 25 10.25 -5.26 3.44
N ILE A 26 11.09 -4.77 4.35
CA ILE A 26 11.51 -5.45 5.58
C ILE A 26 10.67 -4.87 6.73
N LEU A 27 9.79 -5.69 7.26
CA LEU A 27 8.85 -5.34 8.32
C LEU A 27 9.02 -6.28 9.51
N HIS A 28 9.02 -5.72 10.72
CA HIS A 28 8.92 -6.47 11.96
C HIS A 28 7.72 -5.97 12.77
N ALA A 29 6.74 -6.84 13.01
CA ALA A 29 5.44 -6.45 13.56
C ALA A 29 5.52 -5.88 15.00
N GLY A 30 6.56 -6.25 15.75
CA GLY A 30 6.75 -5.76 17.12
C GLY A 30 5.61 -6.22 18.02
N ARG A 31 5.02 -5.31 18.81
CA ARG A 31 3.83 -5.62 19.64
C ARG A 31 2.57 -6.01 18.86
N TYR A 32 2.54 -5.80 17.54
CA TYR A 32 1.45 -6.26 16.67
C TYR A 32 1.63 -7.70 16.17
N GLY A 33 2.74 -8.37 16.51
CA GLY A 33 2.92 -9.77 16.16
C GLY A 33 1.80 -10.64 16.75
N TYR A 34 1.07 -11.36 15.90
CA TYR A 34 -0.03 -12.23 16.31
C TYR A 34 0.47 -13.60 16.77
N HIS A 35 1.43 -13.61 17.70
CA HIS A 35 1.98 -14.79 18.34
C HIS A 35 2.54 -14.44 19.73
N PRO A 36 2.60 -15.38 20.69
CA PRO A 36 3.01 -15.11 22.07
C PRO A 36 4.50 -14.78 22.23
N LEU A 37 5.31 -14.98 21.19
CA LEU A 37 6.74 -14.65 21.19
C LEU A 37 7.03 -13.24 20.66
N SER A 38 6.01 -12.41 20.49
CA SER A 38 6.16 -11.04 20.01
C SER A 38 7.06 -10.22 20.93
N VAL A 39 7.78 -9.26 20.36
CA VAL A 39 8.77 -8.45 21.07
C VAL A 39 8.53 -6.97 20.82
N ALA A 40 8.93 -6.13 21.78
CA ALA A 40 8.73 -4.69 21.74
C ALA A 40 9.86 -3.97 22.51
N PRO A 41 9.99 -2.63 22.39
CA PRO A 41 10.93 -1.87 23.21
C PRO A 41 10.64 -1.99 24.71
N SER A 42 9.36 -1.99 25.10
CA SER A 42 8.89 -2.16 26.47
C SER A 42 7.77 -3.20 26.55
N ARG A 43 7.53 -3.76 27.73
CA ARG A 43 6.49 -4.79 27.98
C ARG A 43 5.09 -4.13 28.06
N ILE A 44 4.66 -3.50 26.97
CA ILE A 44 3.39 -2.77 26.86
C ILE A 44 2.53 -3.49 25.82
N LYS A 45 1.39 -4.03 26.28
CA LYS A 45 0.42 -4.72 25.41
C LYS A 45 -0.27 -3.70 24.49
N SER A 46 -0.50 -4.10 23.24
CA SER A 46 -1.31 -3.31 22.31
C SER A 46 -2.81 -3.56 22.57
N PRO A 47 -3.69 -2.55 22.40
CA PRO A 47 -5.14 -2.74 22.49
C PRO A 47 -5.71 -3.61 21.35
N ILE A 48 -4.99 -3.83 20.25
CA ILE A 48 -5.50 -4.58 19.08
C ILE A 48 -4.95 -6.01 18.97
N THR A 49 -4.08 -6.44 19.89
CA THR A 49 -3.57 -7.83 19.91
C THR A 49 -3.76 -8.49 21.27
N PRO A 50 -4.00 -9.81 21.32
CA PRO A 50 -4.23 -10.50 22.59
C PRO A 50 -2.94 -10.72 23.39
N PHE A 51 -1.77 -10.69 22.74
CA PHE A 51 -0.48 -11.05 23.31
C PHE A 51 0.25 -9.86 23.93
N THR A 52 0.76 -10.04 25.16
CA THR A 52 1.70 -9.08 25.76
C THR A 52 3.12 -9.34 25.23
N PRO A 53 3.77 -8.38 24.55
CA PRO A 53 5.08 -8.60 23.98
C PRO A 53 6.15 -8.69 25.08
N ARG A 54 7.23 -9.41 24.80
CA ARG A 54 8.43 -9.38 25.64
C ARG A 54 9.28 -8.15 25.32
N ALA A 55 9.75 -7.46 26.36
CA ALA A 55 10.71 -6.37 26.18
C ALA A 55 12.06 -6.89 25.65
N LEU A 56 12.61 -6.24 24.63
CA LEU A 56 13.93 -6.58 24.11
C LEU A 56 15.03 -6.21 25.12
N THR A 57 16.03 -7.07 25.30
CA THR A 57 17.27 -6.68 25.99
C THR A 57 18.13 -5.84 25.03
N GLY A 58 19.13 -5.11 25.54
CA GLY A 58 20.06 -4.36 24.67
C GLY A 58 20.74 -5.26 23.61
N PHE A 59 21.13 -6.48 23.99
CA PHE A 59 21.61 -7.49 23.05
C PHE A 59 20.53 -7.92 22.03
N GLY A 60 19.28 -8.06 22.46
CA GLY A 60 18.15 -8.35 21.57
C GLY A 60 17.92 -7.26 20.53
N VAL A 61 18.10 -5.99 20.91
CA VAL A 61 18.05 -4.85 19.97
C VAL A 61 19.15 -4.97 18.93
N GLU A 62 20.40 -5.16 19.33
CA GLU A 62 21.55 -5.34 18.43
C GLU A 62 21.40 -6.53 17.47
N ARG A 63 20.89 -7.66 17.99
CA ARG A 63 20.59 -8.84 17.18
C ARG A 63 19.50 -8.55 16.14
N THR A 64 18.50 -7.76 16.53
CA THR A 64 17.42 -7.35 15.62
C THR A 64 17.95 -6.44 14.51
N ILE A 65 18.76 -5.43 14.84
CA ILE A 65 19.43 -4.56 13.85
C ILE A 65 20.23 -5.42 12.84
N SER A 66 21.01 -6.38 13.35
CA SER A 66 21.80 -7.29 12.51
C SER A 66 20.91 -8.16 11.61
N ALA A 67 19.73 -8.54 12.08
CA ALA A 67 18.76 -9.30 11.29
C ALA A 67 18.16 -8.47 10.13
N PHE A 68 17.89 -7.17 10.34
CA PHE A 68 17.48 -6.28 9.25
C PHE A 68 18.56 -6.17 8.16
N ALA A 69 19.80 -5.89 8.55
CA ALA A 69 20.93 -5.78 7.61
C ALA A 69 21.17 -7.10 6.86
N ARG A 70 21.05 -8.25 7.56
CA ARG A 70 21.12 -9.58 6.92
C ARG A 70 19.97 -9.79 5.94
N CYS A 71 18.75 -9.41 6.30
CA CYS A 71 17.57 -9.54 5.43
C CYS A 71 17.76 -8.76 4.13
N ALA A 72 18.28 -7.53 4.21
CA ALA A 72 18.59 -6.73 3.03
C ALA A 72 19.69 -7.34 2.15
N ALA A 73 20.73 -7.93 2.75
CA ALA A 73 21.76 -8.65 2.01
C ALA A 73 21.17 -9.84 1.23
N LEU A 74 20.24 -10.58 1.84
CA LEU A 74 19.52 -11.68 1.18
C LEU A 74 18.58 -11.16 0.08
N ALA A 75 17.95 -10.00 0.27
CA ALA A 75 17.14 -9.36 -0.76
C ALA A 75 17.99 -9.02 -2.00
N ARG A 76 19.18 -8.44 -1.79
CA ARG A 76 20.14 -8.18 -2.85
C ARG A 76 20.58 -9.47 -3.56
N GLU A 77 20.88 -10.53 -2.81
CA GLU A 77 21.21 -11.85 -3.37
C GLU A 77 20.05 -12.49 -4.16
N ALA A 78 18.81 -12.17 -3.79
CA ALA A 78 17.59 -12.57 -4.50
C ALA A 78 17.30 -11.72 -5.74
N GLY A 79 18.09 -10.67 -6.00
CA GLY A 79 17.97 -9.82 -7.18
C GLY A 79 16.92 -8.71 -7.04
N TYR A 80 16.55 -8.30 -5.82
CA TYR A 80 15.78 -7.06 -5.66
C TYR A 80 16.65 -5.85 -6.02
N ASP A 81 16.03 -4.77 -6.49
CA ASP A 81 16.72 -3.50 -6.78
C ASP A 81 16.97 -2.67 -5.51
N GLY A 82 16.27 -3.02 -4.43
CA GLY A 82 16.38 -2.35 -3.14
C GLY A 82 15.55 -3.00 -2.04
N VAL A 83 15.50 -2.31 -0.91
CA VAL A 83 14.62 -2.64 0.22
C VAL A 83 13.89 -1.40 0.72
N GLU A 84 12.70 -1.61 1.25
CA GLU A 84 12.00 -0.61 2.07
C GLU A 84 12.06 -1.01 3.54
N ILE A 85 12.62 -0.16 4.41
CA ILE A 85 12.64 -0.35 5.85
C ILE A 85 11.38 0.27 6.43
N MET A 86 10.49 -0.57 6.98
CA MET A 86 9.20 -0.15 7.52
C MET A 86 9.36 0.53 8.90
N GLY A 87 9.45 1.85 8.89
CA GLY A 87 9.62 2.71 10.06
C GLY A 87 8.33 3.32 10.63
N SER A 88 7.16 2.90 10.15
CA SER A 88 5.86 3.54 10.41
C SER A 88 4.75 2.57 10.86
N GLU A 89 3.51 3.07 10.90
CA GLU A 89 2.27 2.31 11.16
C GLU A 89 2.24 1.62 12.53
N GLY A 90 3.04 2.09 13.48
CA GLY A 90 3.14 1.50 14.81
C GLY A 90 3.84 0.16 14.86
N TYR A 91 4.59 -0.24 13.82
CA TYR A 91 5.44 -1.45 13.86
C TYR A 91 6.72 -1.25 14.67
N LEU A 92 7.56 -2.30 14.80
CA LEU A 92 8.66 -2.33 15.77
C LEU A 92 9.54 -1.07 15.75
N ILE A 93 9.96 -0.60 14.58
CA ILE A 93 10.80 0.60 14.47
C ILE A 93 10.03 1.81 15.03
N ASN A 94 8.80 2.05 14.57
CA ASN A 94 7.95 3.13 15.07
C ASN A 94 7.69 3.03 16.58
N GLN A 95 7.59 1.81 17.10
CA GLN A 95 7.42 1.56 18.54
C GLN A 95 8.64 2.00 19.37
N PHE A 96 9.86 1.95 18.81
CA PHE A 96 11.05 2.51 19.46
C PHE A 96 11.05 4.05 19.43
N LEU A 97 10.44 4.65 18.42
CA LEU A 97 10.46 6.09 18.20
C LEU A 97 9.49 6.87 19.11
N ALA A 98 8.30 6.33 19.37
CA ALA A 98 7.27 6.98 20.18
C ALA A 98 7.42 6.69 21.68
N THR A 99 7.23 7.71 22.53
CA THR A 99 7.20 7.55 24.00
C THR A 99 6.03 6.68 24.45
N ARG A 100 4.92 6.66 23.68
CA ARG A 100 3.78 5.76 23.87
C ARG A 100 4.16 4.29 24.12
N SER A 101 5.20 3.80 23.45
CA SER A 101 5.58 2.38 23.47
C SER A 101 7.00 2.10 23.92
N ASN A 102 7.84 3.14 24.06
CA ASN A 102 9.22 3.02 24.49
C ASN A 102 9.44 3.76 25.82
N GLN A 103 9.40 2.98 26.90
CA GLN A 103 9.65 3.42 28.28
C GLN A 103 11.03 2.97 28.79
N ARG A 104 11.97 2.72 27.86
CA ARG A 104 13.33 2.27 28.23
C ARG A 104 14.15 3.43 28.78
N GLN A 105 15.05 3.11 29.70
CA GLN A 105 16.00 4.07 30.30
C GLN A 105 17.45 3.85 29.83
N ASP A 106 17.67 2.87 28.94
CA ASP A 106 18.98 2.61 28.37
C ASP A 106 19.25 3.46 27.11
N ARG A 107 20.32 3.14 26.38
CA ARG A 107 20.72 3.89 25.17
C ARG A 107 19.71 3.86 24.01
N TRP A 108 18.62 3.08 24.14
CA TRP A 108 17.57 2.92 23.13
C TRP A 108 16.24 3.58 23.51
N GLY A 109 16.18 4.30 24.63
CA GLY A 109 14.98 5.04 25.07
C GLY A 109 15.31 6.27 25.90
N GLY A 110 14.26 6.90 26.45
CA GLY A 110 14.36 8.21 27.08
C GLY A 110 14.27 9.32 26.04
N SER A 111 15.37 10.03 25.78
CA SER A 111 15.39 11.16 24.84
C SER A 111 15.10 10.75 23.39
N ALA A 112 14.60 11.70 22.58
CA ALA A 112 14.35 11.49 21.15
C ALA A 112 15.57 10.93 20.40
N GLU A 113 16.77 11.44 20.73
CA GLU A 113 18.04 10.99 20.14
C GLU A 113 18.32 9.51 20.42
N ARG A 114 18.04 9.04 21.64
CA ARG A 114 18.22 7.63 22.02
C ARG A 114 17.14 6.74 21.38
N ARG A 115 15.90 7.23 21.28
CA ARG A 115 14.79 6.53 20.62
C ARG A 115 15.04 6.32 19.12
N MET A 116 15.52 7.35 18.42
CA MET A 116 15.81 7.26 16.97
C MET A 116 17.01 6.35 16.64
N ARG A 117 17.92 6.11 17.60
CA ARG A 117 19.11 5.27 17.41
C ARG A 117 18.80 3.91 16.78
N PHE A 118 17.69 3.28 17.15
CA PHE A 118 17.31 1.97 16.58
C PHE A 118 17.07 2.05 15.07
N ALA A 119 16.29 3.03 14.61
CA ALA A 119 16.00 3.24 13.19
C ALA A 119 17.28 3.60 12.41
N VAL A 120 18.07 4.55 12.94
CA VAL A 120 19.29 5.04 12.30
C VAL A 120 20.33 3.93 12.16
N GLU A 121 20.54 3.12 13.19
CA GLU A 121 21.47 1.98 13.13
C GLU A 121 21.02 0.91 12.14
N ILE A 122 19.70 0.67 12.00
CA ILE A 122 19.17 -0.25 10.97
C ILE A 122 19.55 0.25 9.58
N VAL A 123 19.28 1.52 9.26
CA VAL A 123 19.58 2.10 7.95
C VAL A 123 21.09 2.07 7.69
N ARG A 124 21.89 2.56 8.65
CA ARG A 124 23.35 2.64 8.55
C ARG A 124 24.00 1.28 8.30
N ARG A 125 23.63 0.25 9.09
CA ARG A 125 24.19 -1.10 8.92
C ARG A 125 23.65 -1.79 7.68
N THR A 126 22.42 -1.51 7.29
CA THR A 126 21.87 -2.00 6.01
C THR A 126 22.67 -1.44 4.85
N ARG A 127 22.87 -0.11 4.78
CA ARG A 127 23.69 0.55 3.76
C ARG A 127 25.11 -0.02 3.70
N ALA A 128 25.78 -0.13 4.85
CA ALA A 128 27.12 -0.71 4.92
C ALA A 128 27.18 -2.15 4.39
N ARG A 129 26.10 -2.93 4.55
CA ARG A 129 26.05 -4.33 4.15
C ARG A 129 25.74 -4.53 2.65
N VAL A 130 24.91 -3.68 2.07
CA VAL A 130 24.42 -3.83 0.67
C VAL A 130 25.20 -3.00 -0.35
N GLY A 131 26.03 -2.05 0.10
CA GLY A 131 26.80 -1.15 -0.77
C GLY A 131 26.00 0.08 -1.19
N LYS A 132 26.61 0.96 -1.99
CA LYS A 132 25.99 2.23 -2.44
C LYS A 132 24.96 2.02 -3.55
N ASP A 133 25.20 1.07 -4.45
CA ASP A 133 24.33 0.78 -5.62
C ASP A 133 23.17 -0.15 -5.26
N PHE A 134 22.35 0.28 -4.31
CA PHE A 134 21.17 -0.45 -3.85
C PHE A 134 20.16 0.52 -3.23
N ILE A 135 18.90 0.47 -3.66
CA ILE A 135 17.89 1.41 -3.16
C ILE A 135 17.56 1.05 -1.70
N ILE A 136 17.57 2.06 -0.83
CA ILE A 136 17.05 1.95 0.54
C ILE A 136 15.94 2.99 0.69
N ILE A 137 14.69 2.53 0.74
CA ILE A 137 13.55 3.36 1.08
C ILE A 137 13.35 3.27 2.59
N TYR A 138 13.18 4.40 3.29
CA TYR A 138 12.75 4.39 4.68
C TYR A 138 11.32 4.92 4.76
N ARG A 139 10.39 4.09 5.27
CA ARG A 139 9.00 4.52 5.45
C ARG A 139 8.84 5.21 6.79
N LEU A 140 8.89 6.54 6.79
CA LEU A 140 8.86 7.39 7.97
C LEU A 140 7.42 7.65 8.43
N SER A 141 7.11 7.36 9.70
CA SER A 141 5.86 7.86 10.27
C SER A 141 5.94 9.37 10.43
N MET A 142 5.19 10.11 9.61
CA MET A 142 5.17 11.58 9.65
C MET A 142 3.94 12.11 10.40
N LEU A 143 3.00 11.23 10.73
CA LEU A 143 1.81 11.56 11.49
C LEU A 143 1.31 10.30 12.22
N ASP A 144 1.68 10.11 13.49
CA ASP A 144 1.39 8.87 14.22
C ASP A 144 -0.12 8.68 14.57
N LEU A 145 -0.88 9.77 14.73
CA LEU A 145 -2.33 9.77 15.06
C LEU A 145 -2.71 8.98 16.34
N VAL A 146 -1.79 8.91 17.31
CA VAL A 146 -1.99 8.34 18.64
C VAL A 146 -1.40 9.28 19.69
N GLU A 147 -1.88 9.19 20.93
CA GLU A 147 -1.29 9.93 22.05
C GLU A 147 0.16 9.48 22.28
N ASP A 148 1.02 10.41 22.69
CA ASP A 148 2.45 10.18 22.93
C ASP A 148 3.22 9.63 21.71
N GLY A 149 2.74 9.99 20.51
CA GLY A 149 3.47 9.83 19.24
C GLY A 149 4.64 10.82 19.13
N GLN A 150 5.39 10.71 18.03
CA GLN A 150 6.47 11.66 17.75
C GLN A 150 5.90 13.05 17.43
N ASN A 151 6.59 14.08 17.94
CA ASN A 151 6.33 15.45 17.50
C ASN A 151 7.09 15.77 16.20
N TRP A 152 6.77 16.89 15.57
CA TRP A 152 7.33 17.26 14.27
C TRP A 152 8.86 17.43 14.28
N ASP A 153 9.41 18.05 15.32
CA ASP A 153 10.86 18.28 15.41
C ASP A 153 11.63 16.97 15.58
N GLU A 154 11.03 15.97 16.21
CA GLU A 154 11.57 14.60 16.27
C GLU A 154 11.51 13.93 14.89
N ILE A 155 10.40 14.10 14.15
CA ILE A 155 10.23 13.55 12.80
C ILE A 155 11.28 14.13 11.83
N VAL A 156 11.48 15.46 11.84
CA VAL A 156 12.49 16.13 10.99
C VAL A 156 13.90 15.67 11.36
N ARG A 157 14.23 15.60 12.65
CA ARG A 157 15.54 15.11 13.12
C ARG A 157 15.79 13.67 12.68
N LEU A 158 14.77 12.82 12.80
CA LEU A 158 14.85 11.43 12.33
C LEU A 158 15.04 11.35 10.81
N ALA A 159 14.31 12.14 10.02
CA ALA A 159 14.43 12.19 8.57
C ALA A 159 15.87 12.53 8.13
N LYS A 160 16.45 13.59 8.70
CA LYS A 160 17.85 14.00 8.47
C LYS A 160 18.84 12.90 8.88
N ALA A 161 18.63 12.27 10.04
CA ALA A 161 19.50 11.20 10.51
C ALA A 161 19.43 9.94 9.62
N VAL A 162 18.25 9.61 9.08
CA VAL A 162 18.03 8.50 8.15
C VAL A 162 18.66 8.77 6.78
N GLU A 163 18.55 10.01 6.29
CA GLU A 163 19.26 10.46 5.09
C GLU A 163 20.78 10.30 5.27
N MET A 164 21.35 10.87 6.34
CA MET A 164 22.77 10.75 6.65
C MET A 164 23.23 9.29 6.82
N ALA A 165 22.36 8.41 7.33
CA ALA A 165 22.65 6.98 7.45
C ALA A 165 22.68 6.24 6.11
N GLY A 166 22.19 6.86 5.03
CA GLY A 166 22.30 6.37 3.66
C GLY A 166 21.00 5.85 3.06
N ALA A 167 19.83 6.33 3.51
CA ALA A 167 18.60 6.13 2.76
C ALA A 167 18.67 6.80 1.39
N THR A 168 18.03 6.18 0.39
CA THR A 168 17.92 6.70 -0.98
C THR A 168 16.64 7.52 -1.16
N LEU A 169 15.55 7.10 -0.50
CA LEU A 169 14.22 7.71 -0.60
C LEU A 169 13.55 7.66 0.78
N ILE A 170 12.70 8.64 1.08
CA ILE A 170 11.78 8.57 2.23
C ILE A 170 10.35 8.42 1.72
N ASN A 171 9.67 7.40 2.20
CA ASN A 171 8.25 7.19 1.96
C ASN A 171 7.43 7.60 3.19
N THR A 172 6.27 8.21 2.98
CA THR A 172 5.40 8.65 4.07
C THR A 172 4.59 7.48 4.65
N GLY A 173 4.52 7.41 5.97
CA GLY A 173 3.59 6.60 6.74
C GLY A 173 2.64 7.49 7.54
N ILE A 174 1.35 7.12 7.58
CA ILE A 174 0.28 7.92 8.17
C ILE A 174 -0.58 7.04 9.08
N GLY A 175 -0.52 7.34 10.37
CA GLY A 175 -1.26 6.68 11.41
C GLY A 175 -0.55 5.46 11.98
N TRP A 176 -1.17 4.88 12.99
CA TRP A 176 -0.89 3.55 13.53
C TRP A 176 -2.13 2.69 13.31
N HIS A 177 -1.99 1.36 13.37
CA HIS A 177 -3.15 0.46 13.42
C HIS A 177 -4.04 0.70 14.64
N GLU A 178 -3.52 1.34 15.69
CA GLU A 178 -4.25 1.75 16.89
C GLU A 178 -4.97 3.11 16.76
N ALA A 179 -4.69 3.87 15.69
CA ALA A 179 -5.28 5.18 15.52
C ALA A 179 -6.78 5.08 15.28
N ARG A 180 -7.55 5.96 15.94
CA ARG A 180 -9.00 6.05 15.75
C ARG A 180 -9.40 7.00 14.61
N VAL A 181 -8.43 7.76 14.09
CA VAL A 181 -8.62 8.63 12.94
C VAL A 181 -8.50 7.79 11.66
N PRO A 182 -9.52 7.75 10.79
CA PRO A 182 -9.43 6.98 9.57
C PRO A 182 -8.38 7.55 8.60
N THR A 183 -7.49 6.70 8.09
CA THR A 183 -6.38 7.12 7.20
C THR A 183 -6.53 6.63 5.76
N ILE A 184 -7.33 5.59 5.52
CA ILE A 184 -7.39 4.91 4.23
C ILE A 184 -8.79 4.54 3.73
N VAL A 185 -9.84 4.58 4.55
CA VAL A 185 -11.22 4.18 4.18
C VAL A 185 -11.87 5.15 3.19
N THR A 186 -13.01 4.77 2.59
CA THR A 186 -13.71 5.56 1.54
C THR A 186 -14.08 6.99 1.95
N SER A 187 -14.41 7.24 3.23
CA SER A 187 -14.73 8.59 3.72
C SER A 187 -13.53 9.55 3.83
N VAL A 188 -12.30 9.04 3.74
CA VAL A 188 -11.10 9.90 3.73
C VAL A 188 -10.99 10.60 2.37
N PRO A 189 -10.80 11.91 2.27
CA PRO A 189 -10.68 12.56 0.96
C PRO A 189 -9.51 12.02 0.12
N ARG A 190 -9.61 12.16 -1.21
CA ARG A 190 -8.46 11.89 -2.10
C ARG A 190 -7.28 12.78 -1.70
N ALA A 191 -6.07 12.21 -1.70
CA ALA A 191 -4.83 12.91 -1.35
C ALA A 191 -4.83 13.66 0.02
N ALA A 192 -5.66 13.23 0.99
CA ALA A 192 -5.89 13.97 2.24
C ALA A 192 -4.64 14.30 3.09
N PHE A 193 -3.54 13.58 2.89
CA PHE A 193 -2.33 13.70 3.71
C PHE A 193 -1.10 14.20 2.94
N THR A 194 -1.24 14.68 1.70
CA THR A 194 -0.07 15.10 0.90
C THR A 194 0.65 16.29 1.51
N TRP A 195 -0.08 17.18 2.18
CA TRP A 195 0.46 18.30 2.94
C TRP A 195 1.47 17.88 4.04
N VAL A 196 1.33 16.67 4.59
CA VAL A 196 2.26 16.14 5.61
C VAL A 196 3.64 15.92 4.99
N THR A 197 3.68 15.27 3.82
CA THR A 197 4.92 15.06 3.06
C THR A 197 5.49 16.39 2.59
N ARG A 198 4.63 17.30 2.10
CA ARG A 198 5.03 18.65 1.69
C ARG A 198 5.77 19.40 2.79
N ARG A 199 5.32 19.27 4.04
CA ARG A 199 5.94 19.94 5.19
C ARG A 199 7.40 19.50 5.42
N LEU A 200 7.80 18.31 4.96
CA LEU A 200 9.18 17.80 5.04
C LEU A 200 10.04 18.20 3.83
N LYS A 201 9.45 18.76 2.76
CA LYS A 201 10.22 19.25 1.60
C LYS A 201 11.19 20.34 2.05
N GLY A 202 12.43 20.25 1.58
CA GLY A 202 13.50 21.20 1.92
C GLY A 202 14.25 20.87 3.22
N GLU A 203 13.71 20.00 4.07
CA GLU A 203 14.42 19.54 5.28
C GLU A 203 15.44 18.43 4.99
N VAL A 204 15.25 17.70 3.88
CA VAL A 204 16.15 16.65 3.38
C VAL A 204 16.37 16.85 1.88
N ALA A 205 17.50 16.37 1.36
CA ALA A 205 17.85 16.44 -0.06
C ALA A 205 17.38 15.22 -0.86
N ILE A 206 17.21 14.06 -0.21
CA ILE A 206 16.68 12.86 -0.87
C ILE A 206 15.19 12.97 -1.24
N PRO A 207 14.74 12.33 -2.34
CA PRO A 207 13.35 12.45 -2.78
C PRO A 207 12.33 11.89 -1.78
N LEU A 208 11.17 12.54 -1.71
CA LEU A 208 10.05 12.18 -0.85
C LEU A 208 8.91 11.54 -1.65
N ILE A 209 8.34 10.47 -1.10
CA ILE A 209 7.18 9.75 -1.64
C ILE A 209 5.98 10.00 -0.74
N THR A 210 4.91 10.60 -1.29
CA THR A 210 3.64 10.77 -0.56
C THR A 210 2.66 9.63 -0.87
N THR A 211 1.70 9.38 0.01
CA THR A 211 0.80 8.23 -0.06
C THR A 211 -0.62 8.59 0.42
N ASN A 212 -1.48 7.57 0.44
CA ASN A 212 -2.83 7.52 0.96
C ASN A 212 -3.86 8.25 0.09
N ARG A 213 -4.87 7.47 -0.33
CA ARG A 213 -6.03 7.95 -1.11
C ARG A 213 -5.67 8.72 -2.39
N ILE A 214 -4.54 8.39 -3.01
CA ILE A 214 -4.21 8.80 -4.38
C ILE A 214 -4.60 7.64 -5.29
N ASN A 215 -5.69 7.78 -6.05
CA ASN A 215 -6.27 6.69 -6.85
C ASN A 215 -6.60 7.08 -8.30
N MET A 216 -6.45 8.36 -8.66
CA MET A 216 -6.73 8.88 -10.00
C MET A 216 -5.54 9.66 -10.59
N PRO A 217 -5.28 9.56 -11.91
CA PRO A 217 -4.13 10.19 -12.55
C PRO A 217 -4.06 11.71 -12.34
N GLU A 218 -5.18 12.40 -12.50
CA GLU A 218 -5.27 13.85 -12.34
C GLU A 218 -4.96 14.30 -10.91
N VAL A 219 -5.33 13.48 -9.91
CA VAL A 219 -4.98 13.74 -8.50
C VAL A 219 -3.49 13.52 -8.27
N ALA A 220 -2.94 12.42 -8.78
CA ALA A 220 -1.51 12.15 -8.69
C ALA A 220 -0.68 13.26 -9.36
N GLU A 221 -1.06 13.69 -10.56
CA GLU A 221 -0.39 14.75 -11.30
C GLU A 221 -0.48 16.09 -10.57
N HIS A 222 -1.66 16.45 -10.06
CA HIS A 222 -1.83 17.68 -9.27
C HIS A 222 -0.90 17.72 -8.05
N VAL A 223 -0.78 16.60 -7.33
CA VAL A 223 0.10 16.47 -6.15
C VAL A 223 1.56 16.68 -6.53
N LEU A 224 2.02 16.10 -7.64
CA LEU A 224 3.40 16.28 -8.13
C LEU A 224 3.63 17.72 -8.61
N ALA A 225 2.74 18.26 -9.43
CA ALA A 225 2.83 19.62 -9.97
C ALA A 225 2.77 20.69 -8.87
N ALA A 226 2.03 20.46 -7.78
CA ALA A 226 1.97 21.34 -6.61
C ALA A 226 3.23 21.30 -5.74
N GLY A 227 4.17 20.39 -6.02
CA GLY A 227 5.42 20.21 -5.27
C GLY A 227 5.25 19.53 -3.91
N ASP A 228 4.13 18.83 -3.68
CA ASP A 228 3.86 18.17 -2.40
C ASP A 228 4.82 16.99 -2.12
N ALA A 229 5.31 16.35 -3.19
CA ALA A 229 6.27 15.25 -3.14
C ALA A 229 6.96 15.07 -4.49
N ASP A 230 8.03 14.28 -4.51
CA ASP A 230 8.77 13.93 -5.72
C ASP A 230 8.21 12.66 -6.39
N MET A 231 7.46 11.86 -5.63
CA MET A 231 6.77 10.66 -6.10
C MET A 231 5.45 10.45 -5.36
N VAL A 232 4.53 9.70 -5.99
CA VAL A 232 3.30 9.22 -5.35
C VAL A 232 3.35 7.70 -5.17
N SER A 233 2.88 7.22 -4.02
CA SER A 233 2.73 5.81 -3.69
C SER A 233 1.27 5.39 -3.80
N MET A 234 1.04 4.33 -4.57
CA MET A 234 -0.26 3.70 -4.74
C MET A 234 -0.13 2.20 -4.46
N ALA A 235 -0.96 1.69 -3.54
CA ALA A 235 -1.06 0.26 -3.27
C ALA A 235 -2.38 -0.31 -3.83
N ARG A 236 -3.50 0.00 -3.17
CA ARG A 236 -4.82 -0.50 -3.54
C ARG A 236 -5.28 -0.14 -4.97
N PRO A 237 -4.94 1.03 -5.55
CA PRO A 237 -5.20 1.30 -6.97
C PRO A 237 -4.63 0.24 -7.91
N LEU A 238 -3.45 -0.34 -7.60
CA LEU A 238 -2.81 -1.36 -8.43
C LEU A 238 -3.43 -2.76 -8.24
N LEU A 239 -4.14 -3.01 -7.13
CA LEU A 239 -5.01 -4.17 -7.00
C LEU A 239 -6.29 -3.99 -7.84
N ALA A 240 -6.86 -2.79 -7.83
CA ALA A 240 -8.07 -2.49 -8.61
C ALA A 240 -7.79 -2.50 -10.12
N ASP A 241 -6.63 -1.98 -10.55
CA ASP A 241 -6.23 -1.96 -11.95
C ASP A 241 -4.70 -2.10 -12.11
N PRO A 242 -4.19 -3.27 -12.54
CA PRO A 242 -2.76 -3.43 -12.79
C PRO A 242 -2.27 -2.64 -14.02
N GLN A 243 -3.17 -2.16 -14.88
CA GLN A 243 -2.87 -1.34 -16.06
C GLN A 243 -3.00 0.17 -15.78
N TRP A 244 -3.19 0.58 -14.52
CA TRP A 244 -3.41 1.97 -14.14
C TRP A 244 -2.38 2.93 -14.76
N VAL A 245 -1.08 2.61 -14.63
CA VAL A 245 0.02 3.47 -15.12
C VAL A 245 0.03 3.55 -16.65
N ALA A 246 -0.17 2.41 -17.31
CA ALA A 246 -0.21 2.36 -18.78
C ALA A 246 -1.42 3.14 -19.33
N LYS A 247 -2.59 3.04 -18.68
CA LYS A 247 -3.79 3.80 -19.05
C LYS A 247 -3.61 5.29 -18.83
N ALA A 248 -3.07 5.69 -17.67
CA ALA A 248 -2.76 7.08 -17.35
C ALA A 248 -1.83 7.71 -18.40
N ARG A 249 -0.72 7.03 -18.71
CA ARG A 249 0.27 7.48 -19.71
C ARG A 249 -0.33 7.71 -21.10
N ASN A 250 -1.33 6.91 -21.47
CA ASN A 250 -1.98 6.97 -22.78
C ASN A 250 -3.26 7.83 -22.77
N GLY A 251 -3.49 8.67 -21.74
CA GLY A 251 -4.67 9.53 -21.65
C GLY A 251 -5.99 8.77 -21.47
N ARG A 252 -5.94 7.47 -21.11
CA ARG A 252 -7.12 6.60 -20.94
C ARG A 252 -7.59 6.55 -19.49
N GLY A 253 -7.67 7.71 -18.81
CA GLY A 253 -8.12 7.81 -17.41
C GLY A 253 -9.52 7.23 -17.19
N SER A 254 -10.43 7.43 -18.15
CA SER A 254 -11.78 6.83 -18.13
C SER A 254 -11.81 5.30 -18.27
N ALA A 255 -10.70 4.65 -18.62
CA ALA A 255 -10.63 3.19 -18.68
C ALA A 255 -10.09 2.58 -17.38
N ILE A 256 -9.69 3.40 -16.40
CA ILE A 256 -9.12 2.92 -15.13
C ILE A 256 -10.22 2.31 -14.26
N ASN A 257 -9.99 1.13 -13.71
CA ASN A 257 -10.84 0.54 -12.70
C ASN A 257 -10.47 1.10 -11.32
N THR A 258 -11.11 2.20 -10.94
CA THR A 258 -10.69 3.00 -9.78
C THR A 258 -10.87 2.26 -8.46
N CYS A 259 -9.85 2.30 -7.59
CA CYS A 259 -10.00 1.83 -6.23
C CYS A 259 -10.93 2.75 -5.42
N ILE A 260 -12.05 2.21 -4.96
CA ILE A 260 -13.05 2.91 -4.14
C ILE A 260 -12.76 2.89 -2.63
N ALA A 261 -11.56 2.45 -2.24
CA ALA A 261 -11.11 2.40 -0.84
C ALA A 261 -12.03 1.64 0.14
N CYS A 262 -12.79 0.64 -0.35
CA CYS A 262 -13.76 -0.10 0.47
C CYS A 262 -13.12 -1.01 1.52
N ASN A 263 -11.84 -1.39 1.36
CA ASN A 263 -11.07 -2.31 2.21
C ASN A 263 -11.56 -3.77 2.29
N GLN A 264 -12.80 -4.05 1.88
CA GLN A 264 -13.48 -5.35 2.00
C GLN A 264 -12.66 -6.56 1.49
N ALA A 265 -12.22 -6.54 0.23
CA ALA A 265 -11.55 -7.69 -0.36
C ALA A 265 -10.02 -7.67 -0.19
N CYS A 266 -9.45 -6.51 0.14
CA CYS A 266 -8.00 -6.36 0.28
C CYS A 266 -7.59 -6.46 1.75
N LEU A 267 -7.91 -5.44 2.53
CA LEU A 267 -7.41 -5.30 3.89
C LEU A 267 -8.17 -6.20 4.87
N ASP A 268 -9.51 -6.24 4.81
CA ASP A 268 -10.32 -7.03 5.73
C ASP A 268 -10.01 -8.53 5.56
N HIS A 269 -9.85 -8.99 4.30
CA HIS A 269 -9.36 -10.34 4.01
C HIS A 269 -8.00 -10.64 4.68
N VAL A 270 -7.01 -9.76 4.55
CA VAL A 270 -5.69 -9.97 5.14
C VAL A 270 -5.77 -10.02 6.66
N PHE A 271 -6.60 -9.18 7.29
CA PHE A 271 -6.84 -9.23 8.74
C PHE A 271 -7.55 -10.52 9.18
N GLU A 272 -8.35 -11.13 8.31
CA GLU A 272 -8.95 -12.45 8.51
C GLU A 272 -8.03 -13.62 8.11
N ASN A 273 -6.74 -13.36 7.82
CA ASN A 273 -5.78 -14.34 7.29
C ASN A 273 -6.20 -15.03 5.98
N LYS A 274 -6.98 -14.32 5.15
CA LYS A 274 -7.35 -14.73 3.79
C LYS A 274 -6.42 -14.06 2.77
N ARG A 275 -6.35 -14.64 1.56
CA ARG A 275 -5.65 -14.03 0.43
C ARG A 275 -6.33 -12.70 0.06
N ALA A 276 -5.54 -11.66 -0.10
CA ALA A 276 -6.03 -10.37 -0.61
C ALA A 276 -6.65 -10.54 -2.01
N SER A 277 -7.65 -9.73 -2.30
CA SER A 277 -8.29 -9.57 -3.61
C SER A 277 -8.75 -8.12 -3.76
N CYS A 278 -9.65 -7.83 -4.71
CA CYS A 278 -10.25 -6.51 -4.88
C CYS A 278 -11.72 -6.64 -5.24
N LEU A 279 -12.57 -5.81 -4.63
CA LEU A 279 -14.02 -5.82 -4.88
C LEU A 279 -14.33 -5.52 -6.35
N VAL A 280 -13.61 -4.58 -6.95
CA VAL A 280 -13.83 -4.18 -8.35
C VAL A 280 -12.97 -4.98 -9.34
N ASN A 281 -12.00 -5.76 -8.85
CA ASN A 281 -11.15 -6.61 -9.66
C ASN A 281 -10.95 -7.98 -8.99
N PRO A 282 -11.83 -8.96 -9.23
CA PRO A 282 -11.72 -10.28 -8.60
C PRO A 282 -10.46 -11.05 -9.04
N ARG A 283 -9.81 -10.67 -10.15
CA ARG A 283 -8.54 -11.26 -10.59
C ARG A 283 -7.35 -10.81 -9.76
N ALA A 284 -7.47 -9.75 -8.96
CA ALA A 284 -6.39 -9.25 -8.12
C ALA A 284 -5.87 -10.37 -7.21
N CYS A 285 -4.56 -10.60 -7.31
CA CYS A 285 -3.85 -11.70 -6.67
C CYS A 285 -4.30 -13.10 -7.10
N HIS A 286 -5.15 -13.30 -8.10
CA HIS A 286 -5.59 -14.61 -8.64
C HIS A 286 -5.31 -14.73 -10.14
N GLU A 287 -4.33 -13.97 -10.65
CA GLU A 287 -4.10 -13.74 -12.07
C GLU A 287 -3.75 -15.02 -12.84
N THR A 288 -3.15 -16.01 -12.17
CA THR A 288 -2.77 -17.31 -12.74
C THR A 288 -3.87 -18.37 -12.64
N GLU A 289 -4.93 -18.11 -11.87
CA GLU A 289 -6.04 -19.04 -11.62
C GLU A 289 -7.30 -18.59 -12.38
N LEU A 290 -7.60 -17.30 -12.34
CA LEU A 290 -8.73 -16.67 -13.03
C LEU A 290 -8.27 -16.13 -14.39
N LEU A 291 -8.27 -17.02 -15.38
CA LEU A 291 -7.88 -16.72 -16.76
C LEU A 291 -9.10 -16.33 -17.61
N ILE A 292 -9.11 -15.08 -18.09
CA ILE A 292 -10.12 -14.58 -19.04
C ILE A 292 -9.56 -14.74 -20.45
N ASN A 293 -9.66 -15.96 -20.99
CA ASN A 293 -9.21 -16.27 -22.36
C ASN A 293 -10.34 -16.06 -23.38
N ALA A 294 -9.98 -15.68 -24.60
CA ALA A 294 -10.92 -15.66 -25.72
C ALA A 294 -11.60 -17.04 -25.90
N SER A 295 -12.89 -17.03 -26.21
CA SER A 295 -13.65 -18.24 -26.49
C SER A 295 -13.39 -18.71 -27.92
N ALA A 296 -13.14 -20.02 -28.11
CA ALA A 296 -13.02 -20.62 -29.45
C ALA A 296 -14.34 -20.60 -30.24
N GLN A 297 -15.47 -20.52 -29.54
CA GLN A 297 -16.81 -20.45 -30.14
C GLN A 297 -17.54 -19.22 -29.65
N ARG A 298 -17.93 -18.36 -30.58
CA ARG A 298 -18.79 -17.20 -30.32
C ARG A 298 -20.22 -17.67 -30.02
N LYS A 299 -20.83 -17.10 -28.98
CA LYS A 299 -22.20 -17.39 -28.53
C LYS A 299 -22.93 -16.08 -28.31
N ARG A 300 -24.26 -16.14 -28.20
CA ARG A 300 -25.13 -15.00 -27.86
C ARG A 300 -25.63 -15.16 -26.43
N TYR A 301 -25.49 -14.12 -25.62
CA TYR A 301 -25.97 -14.08 -24.24
C TYR A 301 -26.91 -12.90 -24.04
N ALA A 302 -27.96 -13.13 -23.25
CA ALA A 302 -28.77 -12.06 -22.66
C ALA A 302 -28.45 -12.01 -21.16
N VAL A 303 -28.07 -10.83 -20.66
CA VAL A 303 -27.83 -10.57 -19.24
C VAL A 303 -28.91 -9.61 -18.76
N VAL A 304 -29.65 -9.98 -17.72
CA VAL A 304 -30.78 -9.19 -17.19
C VAL A 304 -30.38 -8.52 -15.88
N GLY A 305 -30.42 -7.20 -15.86
CA GLY A 305 -30.02 -6.32 -14.75
C GLY A 305 -28.62 -5.75 -14.92
N ALA A 306 -28.50 -4.44 -15.04
CA ALA A 306 -27.22 -3.71 -15.14
C ALA A 306 -26.70 -3.24 -13.77
N GLY A 307 -26.92 -4.04 -12.72
CA GLY A 307 -26.19 -3.92 -11.46
C GLY A 307 -24.74 -4.42 -11.56
N PRO A 308 -23.91 -4.29 -10.51
CA PRO A 308 -22.49 -4.67 -10.56
C PRO A 308 -22.25 -6.11 -11.02
N ALA A 309 -23.11 -7.06 -10.64
CA ALA A 309 -23.02 -8.45 -11.08
C ALA A 309 -23.24 -8.60 -12.60
N GLY A 310 -24.31 -7.99 -13.13
CA GLY A 310 -24.62 -8.03 -14.56
C GLY A 310 -23.59 -7.27 -15.40
N LEU A 311 -23.11 -6.12 -14.91
CA LEU A 311 -22.05 -5.35 -15.56
C LEU A 311 -20.74 -6.13 -15.68
N ALA A 312 -20.30 -6.77 -14.58
CA ALA A 312 -19.10 -7.61 -14.59
C ALA A 312 -19.27 -8.82 -15.52
N CYS A 313 -20.42 -9.51 -15.46
CA CYS A 313 -20.73 -10.64 -16.32
C CYS A 313 -20.74 -10.27 -17.80
N ALA A 314 -21.50 -9.24 -18.17
CA ALA A 314 -21.70 -8.82 -19.55
C ALA A 314 -20.39 -8.38 -20.21
N THR A 315 -19.65 -7.49 -19.55
CA THR A 315 -18.38 -6.97 -20.10
C THR A 315 -17.28 -8.04 -20.15
N THR A 316 -17.27 -8.99 -19.21
CA THR A 316 -16.33 -10.13 -19.26
C THR A 316 -16.69 -11.13 -20.37
N LEU A 317 -17.98 -11.43 -20.58
CA LEU A 317 -18.42 -12.28 -21.68
C LEU A 317 -18.08 -11.66 -23.03
N ALA A 318 -18.28 -10.35 -23.18
CA ALA A 318 -17.94 -9.62 -24.39
C ALA A 318 -16.42 -9.55 -24.63
N GLU A 319 -15.61 -9.33 -23.59
CA GLU A 319 -14.14 -9.41 -23.65
C GLU A 319 -13.64 -10.78 -24.14
N ARG A 320 -14.37 -11.86 -23.82
CA ARG A 320 -14.09 -13.21 -24.32
C ARG A 320 -14.54 -13.46 -25.76
N GLY A 321 -15.14 -12.47 -26.42
CA GLY A 321 -15.56 -12.51 -27.84
C GLY A 321 -17.02 -12.93 -28.07
N HIS A 322 -17.87 -12.98 -27.04
CA HIS A 322 -19.29 -13.30 -27.21
C HIS A 322 -20.11 -12.07 -27.60
N THR A 323 -21.26 -12.27 -28.25
CA THR A 323 -22.25 -11.21 -28.44
C THR A 323 -23.14 -11.15 -27.21
N VAL A 324 -23.25 -9.99 -26.58
CA VAL A 324 -23.96 -9.83 -25.32
C VAL A 324 -24.97 -8.69 -25.43
N THR A 325 -26.23 -8.98 -25.10
CA THR A 325 -27.25 -7.97 -24.84
C THR A 325 -27.44 -7.84 -23.33
N LEU A 326 -27.23 -6.64 -22.79
CA LEU A 326 -27.46 -6.30 -21.39
C LEU A 326 -28.75 -5.49 -21.28
N VAL A 327 -29.74 -6.03 -20.58
CA VAL A 327 -31.07 -5.39 -20.42
C VAL A 327 -31.23 -4.87 -19.00
N GLU A 328 -31.67 -3.63 -18.86
CA GLU A 328 -31.96 -2.98 -17.58
C GLU A 328 -33.25 -2.17 -17.69
N ARG A 329 -34.12 -2.31 -16.69
CA ARG A 329 -35.41 -1.60 -16.63
C ARG A 329 -35.21 -0.11 -16.36
N ASP A 330 -34.23 0.24 -15.54
CA ASP A 330 -33.98 1.62 -15.17
C ASP A 330 -33.30 2.38 -16.34
N ALA A 331 -33.49 3.70 -16.41
CA ALA A 331 -32.91 4.55 -17.47
C ALA A 331 -31.38 4.74 -17.39
N ARG A 332 -30.69 4.00 -16.52
CA ARG A 332 -29.23 4.05 -16.33
C ARG A 332 -28.72 2.75 -15.72
N ILE A 333 -27.46 2.41 -16.00
CA ILE A 333 -26.78 1.29 -15.35
C ILE A 333 -26.51 1.56 -13.87
N GLY A 334 -26.19 0.51 -13.12
CA GLY A 334 -25.57 0.56 -11.80
C GLY A 334 -26.39 -0.10 -10.70
N GLY A 335 -27.69 -0.31 -10.89
CA GLY A 335 -28.57 -0.90 -9.87
C GLY A 335 -28.37 -0.26 -8.49
N GLN A 336 -28.11 -1.08 -7.47
CA GLN A 336 -27.91 -0.60 -6.09
C GLN A 336 -26.69 0.32 -5.90
N PHE A 337 -25.69 0.31 -6.81
CA PHE A 337 -24.59 1.28 -6.72
C PHE A 337 -25.06 2.72 -6.94
N ASN A 338 -26.18 2.95 -7.65
CA ASN A 338 -26.79 4.27 -7.74
C ASN A 338 -27.37 4.77 -6.41
N LEU A 339 -27.74 3.85 -5.51
CA LEU A 339 -28.11 4.18 -4.14
C LEU A 339 -26.86 4.38 -3.28
N ALA A 340 -25.89 3.47 -3.38
CA ALA A 340 -24.66 3.52 -2.60
C ALA A 340 -23.86 4.82 -2.80
N LYS A 341 -23.75 5.31 -4.05
CA LYS A 341 -22.98 6.52 -4.37
C LYS A 341 -23.57 7.83 -3.82
N ARG A 342 -24.81 7.79 -3.31
CA ARG A 342 -25.47 8.95 -2.68
C ARG A 342 -25.22 9.05 -1.17
N ILE A 343 -24.62 8.02 -0.57
CA ILE A 343 -24.29 8.02 0.85
C ILE A 343 -23.03 8.89 1.05
N PRO A 344 -23.04 9.86 1.99
CA PRO A 344 -21.86 10.67 2.29
C PRO A 344 -20.63 9.81 2.61
N GLY A 345 -19.50 10.11 1.96
CA GLY A 345 -18.26 9.35 2.07
C GLY A 345 -18.21 8.07 1.23
N LYS A 346 -19.17 7.88 0.29
CA LYS A 346 -19.19 6.78 -0.71
C LYS A 346 -19.31 7.29 -2.15
N GLU A 347 -18.93 8.54 -2.39
CA GLU A 347 -18.98 9.19 -3.70
C GLU A 347 -18.12 8.42 -4.74
N GLU A 348 -17.04 7.77 -4.31
CA GLU A 348 -16.15 6.94 -5.14
C GLU A 348 -16.88 5.81 -5.89
N PHE A 349 -18.08 5.38 -5.44
CA PHE A 349 -18.87 4.38 -6.19
C PHE A 349 -19.30 4.89 -7.58
N ALA A 350 -19.33 6.20 -7.80
CA ALA A 350 -19.53 6.77 -9.13
C ALA A 350 -18.42 6.36 -10.12
N GLU A 351 -17.19 6.18 -9.65
CA GLU A 351 -16.05 5.80 -10.50
C GLU A 351 -16.19 4.38 -11.04
N THR A 352 -16.74 3.45 -10.24
CA THR A 352 -17.01 2.09 -10.72
C THR A 352 -18.07 2.09 -11.83
N LEU A 353 -19.08 2.96 -11.73
CA LEU A 353 -20.09 3.09 -12.78
C LEU A 353 -19.50 3.71 -14.05
N ARG A 354 -18.73 4.79 -13.92
CA ARG A 354 -17.96 5.39 -15.02
C ARG A 354 -17.05 4.36 -15.69
N TYR A 355 -16.38 3.50 -14.93
CA TYR A 355 -15.56 2.42 -15.47
C TYR A 355 -16.40 1.45 -16.30
N PHE A 356 -17.56 1.01 -15.79
CA PHE A 356 -18.41 0.09 -16.54
C PHE A 356 -19.10 0.72 -17.76
N GLU A 357 -19.44 2.01 -17.73
CA GLU A 357 -19.86 2.76 -18.92
C GLU A 357 -18.78 2.68 -20.01
N GLN A 358 -17.52 2.95 -19.66
CA GLN A 358 -16.41 2.81 -20.59
C GLN A 358 -16.21 1.35 -21.04
N ARG A 359 -16.36 0.37 -20.15
CA ARG A 359 -16.21 -1.06 -20.52
C ARG A 359 -17.28 -1.51 -21.49
N ILE A 360 -18.53 -1.08 -21.32
CA ILE A 360 -19.62 -1.38 -22.26
C ILE A 360 -19.27 -0.84 -23.65
N ALA A 361 -18.80 0.41 -23.73
CA ALA A 361 -18.35 1.00 -24.98
C ALA A 361 -17.14 0.27 -25.58
N ASP A 362 -16.13 -0.07 -24.76
CA ASP A 362 -14.92 -0.77 -25.21
C ASP A 362 -15.17 -2.22 -25.65
N THR A 363 -16.30 -2.82 -25.30
CA THR A 363 -16.61 -4.25 -25.57
C THR A 363 -17.83 -4.46 -26.47
N ASP A 364 -18.42 -3.39 -27.00
CA ASP A 364 -19.59 -3.42 -27.88
C ASP A 364 -20.78 -4.23 -27.30
N VAL A 365 -20.99 -4.15 -25.98
CA VAL A 365 -22.18 -4.75 -25.34
C VAL A 365 -23.43 -3.98 -25.77
N ASP A 366 -24.44 -4.69 -26.31
CA ASP A 366 -25.75 -4.13 -26.68
C ASP A 366 -26.54 -3.80 -25.41
N LEU A 367 -26.42 -2.57 -24.92
CA LEU A 367 -27.11 -2.09 -23.72
C LEU A 367 -28.52 -1.58 -24.07
N ARG A 368 -29.53 -2.15 -23.42
CA ARG A 368 -30.94 -1.76 -23.54
C ARG A 368 -31.46 -1.27 -22.20
N LEU A 369 -31.82 0.01 -22.15
CA LEU A 369 -32.37 0.69 -20.98
C LEU A 369 -33.85 1.02 -21.22
N GLY A 370 -34.63 1.08 -20.16
CA GLY A 370 -36.08 1.33 -20.22
C GLY A 370 -36.87 0.08 -20.59
#